data_AF-A0AA87W2U3-F1
#
_entry.id   AF-A0AA87W2U3-F1
#
_cell.length_a   1.000
_cell.length_b   1.000
_cell.length_c   1.000
_cell.angle_alpha   90.00
_cell.angle_beta   90.00
_cell.angle_gamma   90.00
#
_symmetry.space_group_name_H-M   'P 1'
#
loop_
_entity.id
_entity.type
_entity.pdbx_description
1 polymer ?
#
loop_
_entity_poly.entity_id
_entity_poly.type
_entity_poly.pdbx_seq_one_letter_code
_entity_poly.pdbx_strand_id
1 'polypeptide(L)'
;MTLSIRRNFDPTLPATHTVQIDVAPGFAAGKIKQVMGLLMKANEQAKGAPITALSVRVDDTQFLIGLSAVPQDASKNSLLIRNEDWIDIPILYATQHRAILAVEKNSDVLPLFNTVFAH
;
A
#
# COMPACT_ATOMS: atom_id res chain seq x y z
N MET A 1 9.50 -11.15 -1.90
CA MET A 1 8.34 -10.24 -1.99
C MET A 1 8.89 -8.85 -2.20
N THR A 2 8.30 -8.08 -3.09
CA THR A 2 8.72 -6.73 -3.44
C THR A 2 7.52 -5.80 -3.34
N LEU A 3 7.71 -4.65 -2.67
CA LEU A 3 6.73 -3.57 -2.57
C LEU A 3 7.21 -2.40 -3.43
N SER A 4 6.39 -1.94 -4.37
CA SER A 4 6.68 -0.78 -5.22
C SER A 4 5.58 0.26 -5.07
N ILE A 5 5.95 1.53 -4.87
CA ILE A 5 5.02 2.65 -4.80
C ILE A 5 5.37 3.64 -5.91
N ARG A 6 4.40 4.03 -6.73
CA ARG A 6 4.61 4.86 -7.92
C ARG A 6 3.50 5.89 -8.09
N ARG A 7 3.84 7.07 -8.61
CA ARG A 7 2.85 8.02 -9.14
C ARG A 7 2.16 7.40 -10.36
N ASN A 8 0.84 7.52 -10.42
CA ASN A 8 0.09 7.06 -11.58
C ASN A 8 0.11 8.14 -12.67
N PHE A 9 0.51 7.75 -13.88
CA PHE A 9 0.47 8.60 -15.07
C PHE A 9 -0.47 8.05 -16.15
N ASP A 10 -1.12 6.90 -15.88
CA ASP A 10 -2.11 6.32 -16.77
C ASP A 10 -3.48 6.98 -16.52
N PRO A 11 -4.01 7.74 -17.51
CA PRO A 11 -5.30 8.43 -17.36
C PRO A 11 -6.50 7.49 -17.35
N THR A 12 -6.33 6.22 -17.73
CA THR A 12 -7.41 5.23 -17.75
C THR A 12 -7.68 4.63 -16.36
N LEU A 13 -6.71 4.73 -15.45
CA LEU A 13 -6.84 4.28 -14.07
C LEU A 13 -7.23 5.47 -13.17
N PRO A 14 -8.38 5.43 -12.47
CA PRO A 14 -8.82 6.52 -11.59
C PRO A 14 -8.08 6.49 -10.24
N ALA A 15 -6.75 6.56 -10.27
CA ALA A 15 -5.88 6.55 -9.11
C ALA A 15 -4.81 7.65 -9.19
N THR A 16 -4.41 8.21 -8.04
CA THR A 16 -3.25 9.14 -7.99
C THR A 16 -1.92 8.41 -7.99
N HIS A 17 -1.85 7.27 -7.29
CA HIS A 17 -0.67 6.46 -7.10
C HIS A 17 -1.05 4.99 -7.11
N THR A 18 -0.08 4.15 -7.43
CA THR A 18 -0.20 2.72 -7.32
C THR A 18 0.77 2.17 -6.30
N VAL A 19 0.31 1.16 -5.55
CA VAL A 19 1.15 0.32 -4.70
C VAL A 19 1.03 -1.10 -5.21
N GLN A 20 2.14 -1.63 -5.70
CA GLN A 20 2.24 -2.97 -6.26
C GLN A 20 2.98 -3.88 -5.28
N ILE A 21 2.45 -5.08 -5.09
CA ILE A 21 3.06 -6.12 -4.28
C ILE A 21 3.27 -7.34 -5.16
N ASP A 22 4.52 -7.70 -5.37
CA ASP A 22 4.92 -8.89 -6.11
C ASP A 22 5.47 -9.93 -5.13
N VAL A 23 4.93 -11.15 -5.17
CA VAL A 23 5.45 -12.30 -4.43
C VAL A 23 6.12 -13.28 -5.37
N ALA A 24 7.24 -13.84 -4.93
CA ALA A 24 7.96 -14.82 -5.73
C ALA A 24 7.12 -16.10 -5.89
N PRO A 25 7.25 -16.83 -7.01
CA PRO A 25 6.69 -18.17 -7.13
C PRO A 25 7.13 -19.06 -5.96
N GLY A 26 6.21 -19.84 -5.40
CA GLY A 26 6.52 -20.72 -4.27
C GLY A 26 6.75 -19.98 -2.94
N PHE A 27 6.22 -18.76 -2.78
CA PHE A 27 6.30 -17.97 -1.55
C PHE A 27 5.95 -18.82 -0.31
N ALA A 28 6.90 -18.90 0.63
CA ALA A 28 6.86 -19.85 1.75
C ALA A 28 5.65 -19.65 2.68
N ALA A 29 5.12 -18.42 2.79
CA ALA A 29 3.91 -18.16 3.58
C ALA A 29 2.61 -18.62 2.89
N GLY A 30 2.70 -19.19 1.69
CA GLY A 30 1.58 -19.75 0.94
C GLY A 30 0.89 -18.75 0.01
N LYS A 31 -0.23 -19.18 -0.57
CA LYS A 31 -1.00 -18.38 -1.53
C LYS A 31 -1.75 -17.24 -0.84
N ILE A 32 -1.55 -16.02 -1.32
CA ILE A 32 -2.31 -14.85 -0.88
C ILE A 32 -3.64 -14.83 -1.64
N LYS A 33 -4.76 -14.74 -0.92
CA LYS A 33 -6.11 -14.59 -1.48
C LYS A 33 -6.39 -13.13 -1.82
N GLN A 34 -6.04 -12.21 -0.94
CA GLN A 34 -6.34 -10.80 -1.09
C GLN A 34 -5.38 -9.94 -0.25
N VAL A 35 -4.94 -8.82 -0.84
CA VAL A 35 -4.40 -7.68 -0.08
C VAL A 35 -5.53 -6.70 0.16
N MET A 36 -5.75 -6.27 1.39
CA MET A 36 -6.97 -5.53 1.74
C MET A 36 -6.87 -4.02 1.50
N GLY A 37 -5.65 -3.45 1.52
CA GLY A 37 -5.42 -2.02 1.41
C GLY A 37 -4.19 -1.60 2.21
N LEU A 38 -4.13 -0.32 2.59
CA LEU A 38 -3.03 0.27 3.36
C LEU A 38 -3.58 1.03 4.56
N LEU A 39 -2.83 0.96 5.67
CA LEU A 39 -3.07 1.72 6.88
C LEU A 39 -1.79 2.48 7.22
N MET A 40 -1.90 3.76 7.57
CA MET A 40 -0.78 4.57 8.05
C MET A 40 -0.79 4.66 9.57
N LYS A 41 0.38 4.59 10.20
CA LYS A 41 0.54 4.64 11.67
C LYS A 41 1.69 5.53 12.07
N ALA A 42 1.57 6.17 13.24
CA ALA A 42 2.64 6.98 13.82
C ALA A 42 3.79 6.14 14.38
N ASN A 43 3.49 4.91 14.82
CA ASN A 43 4.46 3.95 15.32
C ASN A 43 3.90 2.53 15.19
N GLU A 44 4.72 1.51 15.45
CA GLU A 44 4.36 0.10 15.26
C GLU A 44 3.10 -0.33 16.04
N GLN A 45 2.90 0.19 17.24
CA GLN A 45 1.80 -0.18 18.15
C GLN A 45 0.52 0.63 17.94
N ALA A 46 0.60 1.75 17.23
CA ALA A 46 -0.52 2.66 17.04
C ALA A 46 -1.66 2.03 16.22
N LYS A 47 -2.87 2.54 16.39
CA LYS A 47 -3.98 2.17 15.50
C LYS A 47 -3.79 2.84 14.15
N GLY A 48 -3.86 2.06 13.07
CA GLY A 48 -3.73 2.57 11.71
C GLY A 48 -4.92 3.40 11.22
N ALA A 49 -4.62 4.49 10.51
CA ALA A 49 -5.56 5.29 9.75
C ALA A 49 -5.64 4.76 8.30
N PRO A 50 -6.83 4.45 7.77
CA PRO A 50 -6.97 3.87 6.44
C PRO A 50 -6.66 4.88 5.34
N ILE A 51 -5.93 4.40 4.32
CA ILE A 51 -5.79 5.08 3.03
C ILE A 51 -7.00 4.72 2.18
N THR A 52 -7.66 5.73 1.61
CA THR A 52 -8.77 5.49 0.68
C THR A 52 -8.20 4.99 -0.65
N ALA A 53 -8.39 3.70 -0.92
CA ALA A 53 -7.83 3.04 -2.10
C ALA A 53 -8.68 1.83 -2.52
N LEU A 54 -8.48 1.39 -3.76
CA LEU A 54 -9.02 0.14 -4.28
C LEU A 54 -7.88 -0.88 -4.42
N SER A 55 -8.04 -2.06 -3.84
CA SER A 55 -7.10 -3.17 -3.99
C SER A 55 -7.66 -4.23 -4.93
N VAL A 56 -6.82 -4.68 -5.87
CA VAL A 56 -7.14 -5.74 -6.81
C VAL A 56 -6.04 -6.79 -6.84
N ARG A 57 -6.45 -8.03 -7.06
CA ARG A 57 -5.55 -9.14 -7.36
C ARG A 57 -5.38 -9.19 -8.87
N VAL A 58 -4.16 -8.99 -9.35
CA VAL A 58 -3.84 -9.07 -10.78
C VAL A 58 -3.68 -10.54 -11.17
N ASP A 59 -2.90 -11.31 -10.40
CA ASP A 59 -2.75 -12.75 -10.56
C ASP A 59 -2.40 -13.47 -9.22
N ASP A 60 -1.88 -14.70 -9.29
CA ASP A 60 -1.49 -15.48 -8.11
C ASP A 60 -0.29 -14.87 -7.35
N THR A 61 0.50 -14.03 -8.01
CA THR A 61 1.77 -13.46 -7.55
C THR A 61 1.80 -11.94 -7.50
N GLN A 62 0.84 -11.24 -8.09
CA GLN A 62 0.82 -9.79 -8.19
C GLN A 62 -0.49 -9.18 -7.69
N PHE A 63 -0.36 -8.14 -6.87
CA PHE A 63 -1.46 -7.37 -6.31
C PHE A 63 -1.22 -5.89 -6.55
N LEU A 64 -2.27 -5.15 -6.86
CA LEU A 64 -2.20 -3.72 -7.16
C LEU A 64 -3.22 -2.97 -6.31
N ILE A 65 -2.77 -1.90 -5.67
CA ILE A 65 -3.61 -0.98 -4.90
C ILE A 65 -3.56 0.38 -5.57
N GLY A 66 -4.70 0.87 -6.08
CA GLY A 66 -4.85 2.21 -6.62
C GLY A 66 -5.37 3.17 -5.56
N LEU A 67 -4.60 4.19 -5.21
CA LEU A 67 -5.01 5.23 -4.26
C LEU A 67 -6.04 6.17 -4.92
N SER A 68 -7.13 6.47 -4.23
CA SER A 68 -8.25 7.25 -4.77
C SER A 68 -7.79 8.56 -5.43
N ALA A 69 -8.34 8.82 -6.62
CA ALA A 69 -8.16 10.08 -7.35
C ALA A 69 -9.20 11.15 -7.00
N VAL A 70 -10.18 10.85 -6.15
CA VAL A 70 -11.15 11.85 -5.67
C VAL A 70 -10.38 12.94 -4.91
N PRO A 71 -10.55 14.24 -5.21
CA PRO A 71 -9.67 15.30 -4.70
C PRO A 71 -9.53 15.32 -3.17
N GLN A 72 -10.63 15.09 -2.44
CA GLN A 72 -10.64 15.05 -0.98
C GLN A 72 -9.84 13.85 -0.44
N ASP A 73 -10.04 12.66 -1.02
CA ASP A 73 -9.31 11.46 -0.64
C ASP A 73 -7.83 11.57 -0.98
N ALA A 74 -7.51 12.06 -2.18
CA ALA A 74 -6.14 12.24 -2.63
C ALA A 74 -5.35 13.17 -1.68
N SER A 75 -5.97 14.27 -1.27
CA SER A 75 -5.37 15.22 -0.33
C SER A 75 -5.15 14.58 1.05
N LYS A 76 -6.15 13.86 1.57
CA LYS A 76 -6.07 13.16 2.86
C LYS A 76 -5.02 12.04 2.84
N ASN A 77 -4.99 11.23 1.78
CA ASN A 77 -4.03 10.15 1.60
C ASN A 77 -2.60 10.71 1.54
N SER A 78 -2.37 11.78 0.77
CA SER A 78 -1.06 12.44 0.67
C SER A 78 -0.58 12.93 2.04
N LEU A 79 -1.47 13.54 2.83
CA LEU A 79 -1.15 14.00 4.18
C LEU A 79 -0.76 12.84 5.11
N LEU A 80 -1.57 11.77 5.16
CA LEU A 80 -1.29 10.60 5.98
C LEU A 80 0.02 9.93 5.58
N ILE A 81 0.24 9.71 4.29
CA ILE A 81 1.43 9.02 3.80
C ILE A 81 2.71 9.80 4.11
N ARG A 82 2.67 11.13 4.06
CA ARG A 82 3.83 11.98 4.36
C ARG A 82 4.11 12.09 5.86
N ASN A 83 3.06 12.17 6.69
CA ASN A 83 3.21 12.49 8.11
C ASN A 83 3.37 11.29 9.03
N GLU A 84 2.96 10.09 8.60
CA GLU A 84 2.99 8.89 9.42
C GLU A 84 4.20 8.02 9.04
N ASP A 85 4.79 7.35 10.02
CA ASP A 85 6.08 6.66 9.85
C ASP A 85 5.94 5.18 9.49
N TRP A 86 4.75 4.59 9.63
CA TRP A 86 4.54 3.16 9.43
C TRP A 86 3.40 2.88 8.46
N ILE A 87 3.56 1.81 7.66
CA ILE A 87 2.58 1.31 6.72
C ILE A 87 2.22 -0.12 7.12
N ASP A 88 0.96 -0.37 7.42
CA ASP A 88 0.41 -1.71 7.59
C ASP A 88 -0.34 -2.15 6.34
N ILE A 89 -0.05 -3.36 5.88
CA ILE A 89 -0.66 -3.97 4.70
C ILE A 89 -1.34 -5.28 5.15
N PRO A 90 -2.67 -5.27 5.38
CA PRO A 90 -3.37 -6.47 5.79
C PRO A 90 -3.51 -7.45 4.62
N ILE A 91 -3.12 -8.70 4.87
CA ILE A 91 -3.09 -9.80 3.92
C ILE A 91 -4.04 -10.90 4.40
N LEU A 92 -4.89 -11.38 3.50
CA LEU A 92 -5.70 -12.58 3.69
C LEU A 92 -5.11 -13.71 2.84
N TYR A 93 -4.72 -14.80 3.48
CA TYR A 93 -4.24 -15.99 2.78
C TYR A 93 -5.40 -16.86 2.29
N ALA A 94 -5.13 -17.73 1.31
CA ALA A 94 -6.10 -18.70 0.80
C ALA A 94 -6.64 -19.63 1.90
N THR A 95 -5.79 -19.92 2.90
CA THR A 95 -6.10 -20.69 4.12
C THR A 95 -7.02 -19.96 5.10
N GLN A 96 -7.48 -18.74 4.79
CA GLN A 96 -8.27 -17.85 5.66
C GLN A 96 -7.51 -17.27 6.87
N HIS A 97 -6.22 -17.54 7.01
CA HIS A 97 -5.38 -16.83 7.96
C HIS A 97 -5.14 -15.38 7.54
N ARG A 98 -5.09 -14.48 8.53
CA ARG A 98 -4.79 -13.06 8.34
C ARG A 98 -3.38 -12.76 8.83
N ALA A 99 -2.67 -11.92 8.09
CA ALA A 99 -1.41 -11.35 8.52
C ALA A 99 -1.39 -9.85 8.23
N ILE A 100 -0.43 -9.17 8.83
CA ILE A 100 -0.12 -7.77 8.55
C ILE A 100 1.36 -7.73 8.17
N LEU A 101 1.65 -7.17 7.01
CA LEU A 101 3.00 -6.72 6.69
C LEU A 101 3.13 -5.28 7.19
N ALA A 102 3.92 -5.09 8.23
CA ALA A 102 4.25 -3.78 8.78
C ALA A 102 5.59 -3.29 8.21
N VAL A 103 5.61 -2.09 7.67
CA VAL A 103 6.80 -1.48 7.05
C VAL A 103 7.04 -0.12 7.67
N GLU A 104 8.22 0.09 8.25
CA GLU A 104 8.65 1.40 8.72
C GLU A 104 9.24 2.23 7.57
N LYS A 105 8.80 3.48 7.47
CA LYS A 105 9.40 4.53 6.65
C LYS A 105 10.54 5.16 7.43
N ASN A 106 11.69 4.48 7.47
CA ASN A 106 12.86 5.02 8.15
C ASN A 106 13.34 6.35 7.52
N SER A 107 14.27 7.02 8.21
CA SER A 107 14.82 8.32 7.80
C SER A 107 15.35 8.35 6.36
N ASP A 108 15.85 7.23 5.85
CA ASP A 108 16.48 7.14 4.54
C ASP A 108 15.44 7.15 3.41
N VAL A 109 14.24 6.62 3.65
CA VAL A 109 13.18 6.53 2.63
C VAL A 109 12.16 7.67 2.72
N LEU A 110 12.06 8.37 3.86
CA LEU A 110 11.15 9.51 4.02
C LEU A 110 11.24 10.55 2.89
N PRO A 111 12.44 10.98 2.43
CA PRO A 111 12.55 11.91 1.31
C PRO A 111 11.94 11.37 0.01
N LEU A 112 12.05 10.05 -0.24
CA LEU A 112 11.48 9.43 -1.44
C LEU A 112 9.95 9.48 -1.44
N PHE A 113 9.32 9.31 -0.27
CA PHE A 113 7.87 9.49 -0.15
C PHE A 113 7.46 10.93 -0.45
N ASN A 114 8.22 11.92 0.03
CA ASN A 114 7.95 13.31 -0.30
C ASN A 114 8.06 13.58 -1.81
N THR A 115 9.01 12.94 -2.50
CA THR A 115 9.16 13.05 -3.96
C THR A 115 8.04 12.35 -4.72
N VAL A 116 7.74 11.09 -4.39
CA VAL A 116 6.72 10.31 -5.11
C VAL A 116 5.34 10.93 -4.96
N PHE A 117 5.02 11.44 -3.77
CA PHE A 117 3.73 12.06 -3.47
C PHE A 117 3.73 13.58 -3.67
N ALA A 118 4.81 14.19 -4.17
CA ALA A 118 4.85 15.60 -4.56
C ALA A 118 3.80 15.89 -5.63
N HIS A 119 3.07 17.00 -5.47
CA HIS A 119 2.10 17.46 -6.46
C HIS A 119 2.82 18.01 -7.69
#